data_AF-A0A0F9AKX2-F1
#
_entry.id   AF-A0A0F9AKX2-F1
#
_cell.length_a   1.000
_cell.length_b   1.000
_cell.length_c   1.000
_cell.angle_alpha   90.00
_cell.angle_beta   90.00
_cell.angle_gamma   90.00
#
_symmetry.space_group_name_H-M   'P 1'
#
loop_
_entity.id
_entity.type
_entity.pdbx_description
1 polymer ?
#
loop_
_entity_poly.entity_id
_entity_poly.type
_entity_poly.pdbx_seq_one_letter_code
_entity_poly.pdbx_strand_id
1 'polypeptide(L)'
;KCQKQGDFTYCPACNLKAQPWASPFVGRSGKLRNLMLEKASIHPSKVYSTNILKCRPPFNKYPYGDIQAQAEAHCIHNFLAPELKALAAREGPQPTIIAAGAQPSRVLVNLDGIKERRGYVYVTGDYPLNAQVAAEGIEWLPPVVPTIHPAFMFHGKTKNSDDEVRNLIPLTIGDYMKAMRIAKTQELRRVNVQTNNSMDLKFALDAIADEVDKAGRLTLDFEWDPDAKVRVPHVVGVGVHDVVYCVPWKDGDTDILRVFILARALTYNSKFKVVAHNGLTADFILMEELGIFESVEQFLPCLRDTMLDAHIVYPDELSKLEFWGSVVTDLCFWKDQKEVGNIFTYCGQDVYAADVLHASTDTEITDLGLEKLVPIHNHCQLALYRMHELGVKVDKNRLKAAKKEIDDERDAAIAGTPFEAMENWRSNEQIHAFFKEKKGKLPRHRVTKKETVDKFILHKWSAQGDEDASSLLTIREL
;
A
#
# COMPACT_ATOMS: atom_id res chain seq x y z
N LYS A 1 -17.23 3.35 -36.85
CA LYS A 1 -16.90 4.75 -36.48
C LYS A 1 -18.00 5.29 -35.58
N CYS A 2 -17.65 5.96 -34.49
CA CYS A 2 -18.62 6.68 -33.66
C CYS A 2 -19.44 7.64 -34.54
N GLN A 3 -20.77 7.58 -34.46
CA GLN A 3 -21.69 8.34 -35.30
C GLN A 3 -22.15 9.60 -34.58
N LYS A 4 -22.12 10.75 -35.26
CA LYS A 4 -22.61 12.01 -34.71
C LYS A 4 -24.15 12.02 -34.77
N GLN A 5 -24.82 12.19 -33.64
CA GLN A 5 -26.27 12.40 -33.54
C GLN A 5 -26.52 13.69 -32.73
N GLY A 6 -26.72 14.81 -33.43
CA GLY A 6 -26.88 16.12 -32.79
C GLY A 6 -25.62 16.54 -32.01
N ASP A 7 -25.80 16.98 -30.77
CA ASP A 7 -24.72 17.31 -29.82
C ASP A 7 -24.09 16.07 -29.16
N PHE A 8 -24.46 14.86 -29.58
CA PHE A 8 -23.96 13.63 -29.00
C PHE A 8 -23.20 12.80 -30.02
N THR A 9 -22.25 12.02 -29.52
CA THR A 9 -21.61 10.95 -30.26
C THR A 9 -22.25 9.63 -29.80
N TYR A 10 -22.94 8.95 -30.70
CA TYR A 10 -23.46 7.61 -30.47
C TYR A 10 -22.46 6.59 -31.00
N CYS A 11 -22.05 5.64 -30.16
CA CYS A 11 -21.26 4.51 -30.62
C CYS A 11 -22.15 3.25 -30.59
N PRO A 12 -22.57 2.73 -31.77
CA PRO A 12 -23.45 1.57 -31.86
C PRO A 12 -22.88 0.32 -31.19
N ALA A 13 -21.54 0.20 -31.13
CA ALA A 13 -20.86 -0.95 -30.54
C ALA A 13 -20.87 -0.97 -29.01
N CYS A 14 -21.00 0.18 -28.34
CA CYS A 14 -21.02 0.24 -26.87
C CYS A 14 -22.38 0.65 -26.29
N ASN A 15 -23.36 0.97 -27.14
CA ASN A 15 -24.71 1.43 -26.77
C ASN A 15 -24.72 2.62 -25.77
N LEU A 16 -23.66 3.44 -25.73
CA LEU A 16 -23.55 4.62 -24.88
C LEU A 16 -23.90 5.90 -25.66
N LYS A 17 -24.78 6.74 -25.09
CA LYS A 17 -24.96 8.14 -25.52
C LYS A 17 -23.82 8.97 -24.93
N ALA A 18 -22.85 9.41 -25.75
CA ALA A 18 -21.71 10.22 -25.30
C ALA A 18 -21.86 11.70 -25.69
N GLN A 19 -21.40 12.62 -24.84
CA GLN A 19 -21.22 14.03 -25.20
C GLN A 19 -20.06 14.20 -26.21
N PRO A 20 -19.97 15.32 -26.96
CA PRO A 20 -18.94 15.47 -27.97
C PRO A 20 -17.59 15.69 -27.29
N TRP A 21 -16.67 14.76 -27.55
CA TRP A 21 -15.24 14.75 -27.19
C TRP A 21 -14.90 14.59 -25.69
N ALA A 22 -14.48 13.39 -25.30
CA ALA A 22 -13.86 13.12 -24.00
C ALA A 22 -12.37 13.48 -24.02
N SER A 23 -12.04 14.78 -24.05
CA SER A 23 -10.64 15.19 -23.86
C SER A 23 -10.19 14.76 -22.45
N PRO A 24 -9.05 14.06 -22.31
CA PRO A 24 -8.58 13.57 -21.03
C PRO A 24 -8.24 14.74 -20.11
N PHE A 25 -8.60 14.61 -18.82
CA PHE A 25 -8.35 15.59 -17.78
C PHE A 25 -8.81 17.03 -18.12
N VAL A 26 -10.07 17.19 -18.49
CA VAL A 26 -10.72 18.51 -18.55
C VAL A 26 -11.31 18.91 -17.19
N GLY A 27 -11.30 20.22 -16.87
CA GLY A 27 -11.90 20.75 -15.64
C GLY A 27 -10.98 20.72 -14.41
N ARG A 28 -11.53 20.52 -13.20
CA ARG A 28 -10.79 20.61 -11.93
C ARG A 28 -9.67 19.57 -11.82
N SER A 29 -9.92 18.33 -12.25
CA SER A 29 -8.92 17.26 -12.28
C SER A 29 -7.76 17.59 -13.21
N GLY A 30 -8.03 18.21 -14.36
CA GLY A 30 -7.00 18.72 -15.28
C GLY A 30 -6.13 19.81 -14.69
N LYS A 31 -6.75 20.80 -14.02
CA LYS A 31 -6.01 21.86 -13.33
C LYS A 31 -5.09 21.30 -12.26
N LEU A 32 -5.59 20.36 -11.44
CA LEU A 32 -4.78 19.72 -10.41
C LEU A 32 -3.65 18.87 -11.00
N ARG A 33 -3.92 18.10 -12.07
CA ARG A 33 -2.89 17.35 -12.81
C ARG A 33 -1.77 18.28 -13.29
N ASN A 34 -2.12 19.40 -13.94
CA ASN A 34 -1.12 20.34 -14.46
C ASN A 34 -0.27 20.93 -13.34
N LEU A 35 -0.88 21.30 -12.21
CA LEU A 35 -0.15 21.77 -11.05
C LEU A 35 0.84 20.71 -10.53
N MET A 36 0.43 19.45 -10.43
CA MET A 36 1.31 18.36 -9.99
C MET A 36 2.43 18.07 -10.99
N LEU A 37 2.14 18.12 -12.30
CA LEU A 37 3.16 18.01 -13.35
C LEU A 37 4.19 19.15 -13.25
N GLU A 38 3.75 20.39 -13.07
CA GLU A 38 4.62 21.55 -12.87
C GLU A 38 5.51 21.40 -11.63
N LYS A 39 4.95 20.90 -10.51
CA LYS A 39 5.72 20.59 -9.29
C LYS A 39 6.73 19.47 -9.49
N ALA A 40 6.43 18.50 -10.35
CA ALA A 40 7.36 17.47 -10.79
C ALA A 40 8.37 17.97 -11.85
N SER A 41 8.38 19.28 -12.16
CA SER A 41 9.22 19.88 -13.22
C SER A 41 8.94 19.33 -14.63
N ILE A 42 7.71 18.88 -14.88
CA ILE A 42 7.23 18.38 -16.18
C ILE A 42 6.32 19.44 -16.80
N HIS A 43 6.75 20.04 -17.90
CA HIS A 43 5.90 20.98 -18.62
C HIS A 43 4.71 20.23 -19.28
N PRO A 44 3.45 20.68 -19.10
CA PRO A 44 2.28 19.97 -19.64
C PRO A 44 2.31 19.72 -21.16
N SER A 45 3.00 20.57 -21.94
CA SER A 45 3.15 20.37 -23.39
C SER A 45 4.02 19.17 -23.77
N LYS A 46 4.82 18.65 -22.85
CA LYS A 46 5.63 17.43 -23.04
C LYS A 46 4.85 16.15 -22.73
N VAL A 47 3.60 16.28 -22.27
CA VAL A 47 2.78 15.15 -21.85
C VAL A 47 1.69 14.90 -22.90
N TYR A 48 1.77 13.74 -23.55
CA TYR A 48 0.66 13.21 -24.33
C TYR A 48 -0.35 12.55 -23.38
N SER A 49 -1.59 13.03 -23.39
CA SER A 49 -2.68 12.46 -22.57
C SER A 49 -3.68 11.76 -23.47
N THR A 50 -4.10 10.56 -23.08
CA THR A 50 -5.12 9.78 -23.78
C THR A 50 -6.05 9.09 -22.78
N ASN A 51 -7.26 8.75 -23.21
CA ASN A 51 -8.22 7.97 -22.43
C ASN A 51 -8.29 6.54 -22.98
N ILE A 52 -8.49 5.56 -22.09
CA ILE A 52 -8.84 4.18 -22.46
C ILE A 52 -10.14 4.18 -23.27
N LEU A 53 -11.21 4.75 -22.72
CA LEU A 53 -12.48 4.93 -23.41
C LEU A 53 -12.52 6.30 -24.10
N LYS A 54 -12.69 6.31 -25.42
CA LYS A 54 -12.75 7.56 -26.21
C LYS A 54 -14.12 8.24 -26.14
N CYS A 55 -15.16 7.50 -25.76
CA CYS A 55 -16.49 8.02 -25.51
C CYS A 55 -16.61 8.51 -24.06
N ARG A 56 -17.30 9.64 -23.82
CA ARG A 56 -17.65 10.07 -22.45
C ARG A 56 -18.87 9.28 -21.98
N PRO A 57 -18.76 8.36 -21.00
CA PRO A 57 -19.91 7.61 -20.55
C PRO A 57 -20.91 8.50 -19.78
N PRO A 58 -22.20 8.12 -19.71
CA PRO A 58 -23.21 8.84 -18.94
C PRO A 58 -22.76 9.12 -17.51
N PHE A 59 -22.98 10.35 -17.04
CA PHE A 59 -22.55 10.82 -15.71
C PHE A 59 -21.04 10.68 -15.42
N ASN A 60 -20.21 10.53 -16.46
CA ASN A 60 -18.77 10.31 -16.34
C ASN A 60 -18.43 9.06 -15.50
N LYS A 61 -19.32 8.06 -15.49
CA LYS A 61 -19.12 6.79 -14.79
C LYS A 61 -18.54 5.77 -15.74
N TYR A 62 -17.42 5.16 -15.36
CA TYR A 62 -16.85 4.05 -16.10
C TYR A 62 -17.87 2.90 -16.18
N PRO A 63 -18.07 2.24 -17.35
CA PRO A 63 -18.98 1.10 -17.46
C PRO A 63 -18.53 -0.07 -16.57
N TYR A 64 -19.45 -1.01 -16.30
CA TYR A 64 -19.19 -2.20 -15.49
C TYR A 64 -19.74 -3.46 -16.19
N GLY A 65 -19.24 -4.64 -15.81
CA GLY A 65 -19.68 -5.93 -16.35
C GLY A 65 -19.42 -6.08 -17.86
N ASP A 66 -20.30 -6.74 -18.58
CA ASP A 66 -20.12 -7.04 -20.01
C ASP A 66 -19.96 -5.78 -20.87
N ILE A 67 -20.68 -4.71 -20.53
CA ILE A 67 -20.60 -3.42 -21.24
C ILE A 67 -19.18 -2.83 -21.13
N GLN A 68 -18.53 -3.02 -19.98
CA GLN A 68 -17.15 -2.60 -19.79
C GLN A 68 -16.21 -3.34 -20.72
N ALA A 69 -16.28 -4.67 -20.74
CA ALA A 69 -15.42 -5.51 -21.57
C ALA A 69 -15.60 -5.18 -23.07
N GLN A 70 -16.85 -4.99 -23.52
CA GLN A 70 -17.14 -4.61 -24.91
C GLN A 70 -16.62 -3.21 -25.25
N ALA A 71 -16.83 -2.23 -24.36
CA ALA A 71 -16.36 -0.86 -24.58
C ALA A 71 -14.83 -0.78 -24.60
N GLU A 72 -14.15 -1.52 -23.73
CA GLU A 72 -12.69 -1.64 -23.69
C GLU A 72 -12.16 -2.30 -24.95
N ALA A 73 -12.63 -3.50 -25.30
CA ALA A 73 -12.20 -4.20 -26.51
C ALA A 73 -12.37 -3.32 -27.76
N HIS A 74 -13.53 -2.64 -27.89
CA HIS A 74 -13.76 -1.71 -28.98
C HIS A 74 -12.77 -0.54 -28.99
N CYS A 75 -12.52 0.10 -27.84
CA CYS A 75 -11.62 1.25 -27.78
C CYS A 75 -10.14 0.87 -27.90
N ILE A 76 -9.77 -0.30 -27.39
CA ILE A 76 -8.44 -0.89 -27.50
C ILE A 76 -8.12 -1.12 -28.98
N HIS A 77 -8.97 -1.90 -29.67
CA HIS A 77 -8.77 -2.23 -31.08
C HIS A 77 -8.70 -0.98 -31.99
N ASN A 78 -9.66 -0.07 -31.84
CA ASN A 78 -9.83 1.02 -32.81
C ASN A 78 -8.95 2.25 -32.54
N PHE A 79 -8.42 2.41 -31.32
CA PHE A 79 -7.74 3.65 -30.93
C PHE A 79 -6.48 3.43 -30.09
N LEU A 80 -6.58 2.75 -28.96
CA LEU A 80 -5.43 2.62 -28.04
C LEU A 80 -4.32 1.77 -28.68
N ALA A 81 -4.64 0.65 -29.33
CA ALA A 81 -3.63 -0.20 -29.93
C ALA A 81 -2.86 0.50 -31.07
N PRO A 82 -3.50 1.24 -32.00
CA PRO A 82 -2.79 2.13 -32.92
C PRO A 82 -1.88 3.15 -32.22
N GLU A 83 -2.34 3.78 -31.14
CA GLU A 83 -1.54 4.76 -30.36
C GLU A 83 -0.29 4.09 -29.74
N LEU A 84 -0.45 2.90 -29.16
CA LEU A 84 0.65 2.14 -28.54
C LEU A 84 1.64 1.62 -29.59
N LYS A 85 1.16 1.17 -30.75
CA LYS A 85 2.03 0.76 -31.87
C LYS A 85 2.83 1.94 -32.42
N ALA A 86 2.22 3.10 -32.56
CA ALA A 86 2.92 4.32 -32.95
C ALA A 86 3.95 4.76 -31.90
N LEU A 87 3.66 4.56 -30.62
CA LEU A 87 4.60 4.80 -29.53
C LEU A 87 5.82 3.87 -29.62
N ALA A 88 5.60 2.57 -29.81
CA ALA A 88 6.66 1.59 -29.94
C ALA A 88 7.54 1.81 -31.18
N ALA A 89 6.95 2.29 -32.28
CA ALA A 89 7.66 2.58 -33.53
C ALA A 89 8.36 3.95 -33.55
N ARG A 90 8.25 4.75 -32.48
CA ARG A 90 8.83 6.08 -32.41
C ARG A 90 10.36 6.04 -32.42
N GLU A 91 10.98 6.96 -33.16
CA GLU A 91 12.41 7.21 -33.10
C GLU A 91 12.81 8.08 -31.89
N GLY A 92 13.91 7.72 -31.23
CA GLY A 92 14.46 8.41 -30.07
C GLY A 92 14.12 7.76 -28.73
N PRO A 93 14.36 8.47 -27.60
CA PRO A 93 14.11 7.93 -26.25
C PRO A 93 12.65 7.56 -26.06
N GLN A 94 12.42 6.39 -25.44
CA GLN A 94 11.09 5.90 -25.14
C GLN A 94 10.51 6.67 -23.95
N PRO A 95 9.23 7.08 -23.99
CA PRO A 95 8.60 7.73 -22.85
C PRO A 95 8.27 6.73 -21.75
N THR A 96 7.95 7.20 -20.56
CA THR A 96 7.30 6.39 -19.52
C THR A 96 5.79 6.62 -19.58
N ILE A 97 5.00 5.56 -19.48
CA ILE A 97 3.54 5.64 -19.45
C ILE A 97 3.09 5.86 -18.01
N ILE A 98 2.29 6.89 -17.77
CA ILE A 98 1.67 7.13 -16.45
C ILE A 98 0.22 6.62 -16.50
N ALA A 99 -0.08 5.56 -15.78
CA ALA A 99 -1.42 4.99 -15.68
C ALA A 99 -2.19 5.65 -14.52
N ALA A 100 -2.88 6.75 -14.83
CA ALA A 100 -3.62 7.53 -13.83
C ALA A 100 -4.94 6.84 -13.41
N GLY A 101 -4.90 6.08 -12.32
CA GLY A 101 -6.03 5.38 -11.73
C GLY A 101 -6.09 3.90 -12.05
N ALA A 102 -7.03 3.20 -11.41
CA ALA A 102 -7.17 1.74 -11.54
C ALA A 102 -7.48 1.30 -12.98
N GLN A 103 -8.31 2.04 -13.72
CA GLN A 103 -8.75 1.63 -15.06
C GLN A 103 -7.62 1.54 -16.10
N PRO A 104 -6.79 2.59 -16.31
CA PRO A 104 -5.65 2.46 -17.22
C PRO A 104 -4.62 1.44 -16.72
N SER A 105 -4.44 1.29 -15.41
CA SER A 105 -3.51 0.30 -14.83
C SER A 105 -3.95 -1.13 -15.15
N ARG A 106 -5.25 -1.45 -14.99
CA ARG A 106 -5.82 -2.74 -15.37
C ARG A 106 -5.71 -3.02 -16.86
N VAL A 107 -6.05 -2.03 -17.70
CA VAL A 107 -6.04 -2.23 -19.15
C VAL A 107 -4.63 -2.37 -19.72
N LEU A 108 -3.64 -1.66 -19.18
CA LEU A 108 -2.26 -1.75 -19.71
C LEU A 108 -1.48 -2.94 -19.13
N VAL A 109 -1.55 -3.11 -17.81
CA VAL A 109 -0.67 -4.02 -17.06
C VAL A 109 -1.44 -4.89 -16.06
N ASN A 110 -2.72 -5.19 -16.30
CA ASN A 110 -3.51 -6.15 -15.53
C ASN A 110 -3.45 -5.98 -14.00
N LEU A 111 -3.52 -4.73 -13.52
CA LEU A 111 -3.53 -4.41 -12.10
C LEU A 111 -4.92 -4.06 -11.59
N ASP A 112 -5.30 -4.68 -10.49
CA ASP A 112 -6.46 -4.33 -9.70
C ASP A 112 -6.05 -3.51 -8.46
N GLY A 113 -6.88 -2.50 -8.13
CA GLY A 113 -6.54 -1.53 -7.10
C GLY A 113 -5.42 -0.57 -7.53
N ILE A 114 -5.37 0.60 -6.88
CA ILE A 114 -4.36 1.62 -7.21
C ILE A 114 -3.59 2.12 -5.99
N LYS A 115 -4.17 2.07 -4.80
CA LYS A 115 -3.52 2.62 -3.59
C LYS A 115 -2.19 1.94 -3.29
N GLU A 116 -2.14 0.61 -3.39
CA GLU A 116 -0.93 -0.20 -3.12
C GLU A 116 -0.03 -0.35 -4.36
N ARG A 117 -0.58 -0.13 -5.56
CA ARG A 117 0.11 -0.34 -6.84
C ARG A 117 0.74 0.93 -7.40
N ARG A 118 0.42 2.10 -6.84
CA ARG A 118 0.96 3.40 -7.29
C ARG A 118 2.47 3.44 -7.11
N GLY A 119 3.18 4.18 -7.97
CA GLY A 119 4.62 4.47 -7.81
C GLY A 119 5.57 3.31 -8.13
N TYR A 120 5.05 2.10 -8.26
CA TYR A 120 5.75 0.94 -8.80
C TYR A 120 5.95 1.05 -10.31
N VAL A 121 6.93 0.31 -10.84
CA VAL A 121 7.30 0.35 -12.25
C VAL A 121 7.07 -1.02 -12.88
N TYR A 122 6.18 -1.05 -13.87
CA TYR A 122 5.81 -2.27 -14.59
C TYR A 122 6.45 -2.26 -15.96
N VAL A 123 7.21 -3.31 -16.27
CA VAL A 123 7.94 -3.46 -17.51
C VAL A 123 7.48 -4.72 -18.20
N THR A 124 7.25 -4.65 -19.51
CA THR A 124 6.88 -5.83 -20.29
C THR A 124 8.01 -6.86 -20.26
N GLY A 125 7.68 -8.10 -19.89
CA GLY A 125 8.64 -9.18 -19.63
C GLY A 125 8.73 -9.55 -18.14
N ASP A 126 8.74 -8.54 -17.27
CA ASP A 126 8.72 -8.73 -15.81
C ASP A 126 7.27 -8.87 -15.29
N TYR A 127 6.31 -8.25 -15.99
CA TYR A 127 4.88 -8.36 -15.69
C TYR A 127 4.05 -8.48 -16.99
N PRO A 128 3.01 -9.33 -17.03
CA PRO A 128 2.23 -9.57 -18.24
C PRO A 128 1.37 -8.35 -18.62
N LEU A 129 1.24 -8.12 -19.93
CA LEU A 129 0.24 -7.20 -20.48
C LEU A 129 -1.17 -7.75 -20.28
N ASN A 130 -2.16 -6.87 -20.30
CA ASN A 130 -3.55 -7.31 -20.36
C ASN A 130 -3.80 -8.13 -21.64
N ALA A 131 -4.53 -9.23 -21.52
CA ALA A 131 -4.82 -10.13 -22.64
C ALA A 131 -5.48 -9.43 -23.83
N GLN A 132 -6.34 -8.44 -23.62
CA GLN A 132 -6.98 -7.68 -24.69
C GLN A 132 -5.99 -6.78 -25.44
N VAL A 133 -4.99 -6.23 -24.73
CA VAL A 133 -3.93 -5.42 -25.35
C VAL A 133 -2.97 -6.32 -26.13
N ALA A 134 -2.56 -7.45 -25.53
CA ALA A 134 -1.70 -8.43 -26.19
C ALA A 134 -2.33 -9.01 -27.47
N ALA A 135 -3.64 -9.27 -27.46
CA ALA A 135 -4.39 -9.79 -28.60
C ALA A 135 -4.36 -8.86 -29.83
N GLU A 136 -4.08 -7.57 -29.65
CA GLU A 136 -3.90 -6.62 -30.75
C GLU A 136 -2.49 -6.65 -31.38
N GLY A 137 -1.65 -7.63 -31.00
CA GLY A 137 -0.28 -7.75 -31.49
C GLY A 137 0.67 -6.73 -30.88
N ILE A 138 0.43 -6.36 -29.62
CA ILE A 138 1.33 -5.51 -28.82
C ILE A 138 2.14 -6.42 -27.93
N GLU A 139 3.43 -6.51 -28.20
CA GLU A 139 4.35 -7.40 -27.47
C GLU A 139 5.17 -6.66 -26.41
N TRP A 140 5.23 -5.33 -26.50
CA TRP A 140 6.05 -4.50 -25.64
C TRP A 140 5.42 -3.13 -25.38
N LEU A 141 5.53 -2.66 -24.14
CA LEU A 141 5.25 -1.30 -23.73
C LEU A 141 6.48 -0.68 -23.07
N PRO A 142 6.66 0.64 -23.19
CA PRO A 142 7.56 1.37 -22.30
C PRO A 142 7.13 1.19 -20.84
N PRO A 143 8.03 1.45 -19.86
CA PRO A 143 7.72 1.31 -18.45
C PRO A 143 6.42 2.03 -18.07
N VAL A 144 5.55 1.34 -17.33
CA VAL A 144 4.25 1.84 -16.88
C VAL A 144 4.34 2.14 -15.39
N VAL A 145 4.04 3.37 -14.99
CA VAL A 145 3.97 3.81 -13.60
C VAL A 145 2.51 4.13 -13.25
N PRO A 146 1.82 3.24 -12.52
CA PRO A 146 0.49 3.53 -11.99
C PRO A 146 0.55 4.67 -10.97
N THR A 147 -0.50 5.47 -10.93
CA THR A 147 -0.62 6.55 -9.94
C THR A 147 -2.08 6.90 -9.66
N ILE A 148 -2.33 7.72 -8.64
CA ILE A 148 -3.67 8.15 -8.27
C ILE A 148 -4.23 9.11 -9.32
N HIS A 149 -5.45 8.83 -9.79
CA HIS A 149 -6.13 9.75 -10.70
C HIS A 149 -6.53 11.05 -9.95
N PRO A 150 -6.21 12.25 -10.46
CA PRO A 150 -6.49 13.52 -9.77
C PRO A 150 -7.96 13.75 -9.39
N ALA A 151 -8.91 13.16 -10.13
CA ALA A 151 -10.33 13.20 -9.76
C ALA A 151 -10.61 12.53 -8.39
N PHE A 152 -9.86 11.48 -8.03
CA PHE A 152 -10.01 10.78 -6.75
C PHE A 152 -9.76 11.72 -5.56
N MET A 153 -8.84 12.68 -5.72
CA MET A 153 -8.51 13.68 -4.71
C MET A 153 -9.64 14.69 -4.45
N PHE A 154 -10.71 14.71 -5.27
CA PHE A 154 -11.89 15.54 -5.03
C PHE A 154 -13.07 14.77 -4.43
N HIS A 155 -12.93 13.45 -4.23
CA HIS A 155 -14.01 12.59 -3.76
C HIS A 155 -14.04 12.41 -2.23
N GLY A 156 -13.19 13.11 -1.47
CA GLY A 156 -13.23 13.18 0.00
C GLY A 156 -14.56 13.78 0.50
N LYS A 157 -15.40 12.94 1.12
CA LYS A 157 -16.71 13.35 1.68
C LYS A 157 -16.80 13.16 3.19
N THR A 158 -15.71 12.82 3.87
CA THR A 158 -15.66 12.70 5.33
C THR A 158 -14.41 13.38 5.89
N LYS A 159 -14.48 13.94 7.11
CA LYS A 159 -13.34 14.62 7.76
C LYS A 159 -12.08 13.73 7.86
N ASN A 160 -12.24 12.42 8.04
CA ASN A 160 -11.10 11.47 8.04
C ASN A 160 -10.49 11.25 6.65
N SER A 161 -11.22 11.58 5.57
CA SER A 161 -10.71 11.47 4.19
C SER A 161 -9.93 12.71 3.73
N ASP A 162 -9.98 13.83 4.45
CA ASP A 162 -9.26 15.05 4.04
C ASP A 162 -7.75 14.93 4.29
N ASP A 163 -7.33 14.26 5.36
CA ASP A 163 -5.92 13.99 5.66
C ASP A 163 -5.36 12.87 4.77
N GLU A 164 -6.10 11.77 4.57
CA GLU A 164 -5.73 10.73 3.59
C GLU A 164 -5.55 11.29 2.18
N VAL A 165 -6.41 12.24 1.75
CA VAL A 165 -6.36 12.84 0.40
C VAL A 165 -5.21 13.85 0.26
N ARG A 166 -4.84 14.58 1.32
CA ARG A 166 -3.71 15.53 1.30
C ARG A 166 -2.38 14.81 1.10
N ASN A 167 -2.19 13.64 1.71
CA ASN A 167 -0.96 12.86 1.55
C ASN A 167 -0.80 12.30 0.12
N LEU A 168 -1.88 12.12 -0.65
CA LEU A 168 -1.80 11.61 -2.02
C LEU A 168 -1.20 12.60 -3.03
N ILE A 169 -1.22 13.91 -2.77
CA ILE A 169 -0.68 14.90 -3.71
C ILE A 169 0.85 14.83 -3.79
N PRO A 170 1.61 14.94 -2.68
CA PRO A 170 3.06 14.75 -2.69
C PRO A 170 3.47 13.40 -3.31
N LEU A 171 2.75 12.34 -2.98
CA LEU A 171 2.99 11.01 -3.51
C LEU A 171 2.82 10.93 -5.03
N THR A 172 1.73 11.52 -5.56
CA THR A 172 1.49 11.57 -7.01
C THR A 172 2.55 12.41 -7.74
N ILE A 173 3.04 13.48 -7.10
CA ILE A 173 4.16 14.26 -7.62
C ILE A 173 5.44 13.41 -7.65
N GLY A 174 5.71 12.63 -6.60
CA GLY A 174 6.81 11.66 -6.56
C GLY A 174 6.74 10.62 -7.68
N ASP A 175 5.55 10.07 -7.94
CA ASP A 175 5.31 9.13 -9.06
C ASP A 175 5.63 9.79 -10.42
N TYR A 176 5.24 11.05 -10.61
CA TYR A 176 5.56 11.82 -11.82
C TYR A 176 7.06 12.06 -11.96
N MET A 177 7.74 12.43 -10.87
CA MET A 177 9.19 12.63 -10.87
C MET A 177 9.92 11.33 -11.21
N LYS A 178 9.46 10.20 -10.66
CA LYS A 178 9.98 8.87 -11.00
C LYS A 178 9.80 8.56 -12.48
N ALA A 179 8.58 8.73 -13.01
CA ALA A 179 8.31 8.50 -14.42
C ALA A 179 9.16 9.39 -15.33
N MET A 180 9.35 10.67 -14.97
CA MET A 180 10.21 11.59 -15.72
C MET A 180 11.69 11.21 -15.65
N ARG A 181 12.17 10.75 -14.49
CA ARG A 181 13.53 10.23 -14.34
C ARG A 181 13.75 9.06 -15.28
N ILE A 182 12.88 8.05 -15.25
CA ILE A 182 12.97 6.86 -16.12
C ILE A 182 12.94 7.28 -17.60
N ALA A 183 12.01 8.15 -18.00
CA ALA A 183 11.94 8.64 -19.36
C ALA A 183 13.18 9.44 -19.80
N LYS A 184 13.87 10.11 -18.88
CA LYS A 184 15.09 10.88 -19.19
C LYS A 184 16.34 10.02 -19.23
N THR A 185 16.53 9.13 -18.26
CA THR A 185 17.75 8.31 -18.14
C THR A 185 17.68 7.04 -18.97
N GLN A 186 16.47 6.57 -19.30
CA GLN A 186 16.21 5.25 -19.88
C GLN A 186 16.70 4.10 -18.98
N GLU A 187 16.95 4.39 -17.70
CA GLU A 187 17.51 3.46 -16.73
C GLU A 187 16.49 3.14 -15.63
N LEU A 188 16.38 1.84 -15.36
CA LEU A 188 15.65 1.30 -14.22
C LEU A 188 16.66 0.86 -13.16
N ARG A 189 16.48 1.32 -11.93
CA ARG A 189 17.22 0.82 -10.78
C ARG A 189 16.71 -0.58 -10.45
N ARG A 190 17.33 -1.57 -11.09
CA ARG A 190 17.06 -2.99 -10.84
C ARG A 190 17.90 -3.46 -9.66
N VAL A 191 17.35 -4.41 -8.93
CA VAL A 191 18.10 -5.21 -7.97
C VAL A 191 18.55 -6.50 -8.65
N ASN A 192 19.76 -6.93 -8.36
CA ASN A 192 20.24 -8.24 -8.76
C ASN A 192 20.09 -9.22 -7.59
N VAL A 193 18.92 -9.84 -7.46
CA VAL A 193 18.69 -10.87 -6.43
C VAL A 193 19.29 -12.19 -6.91
N GLN A 194 20.38 -12.58 -6.26
CA GLN A 194 21.05 -13.86 -6.46
C GLN A 194 20.35 -14.93 -5.62
N THR A 195 19.61 -15.81 -6.29
CA THR A 195 18.90 -16.93 -5.64
C THR A 195 19.50 -18.26 -6.06
N ASN A 196 19.84 -19.13 -5.11
CA ASN A 196 20.26 -20.49 -5.42
C ASN A 196 20.02 -21.43 -4.22
N ASN A 197 19.21 -22.46 -4.43
CA ASN A 197 18.85 -23.45 -3.41
C ASN A 197 20.04 -24.30 -2.90
N SER A 198 21.17 -24.28 -3.61
CA SER A 198 22.39 -24.97 -3.20
C SER A 198 23.47 -24.03 -2.67
N MET A 199 23.27 -22.71 -2.74
CA MET A 199 24.23 -21.75 -2.21
C MET A 199 24.25 -21.78 -0.68
N ASP A 200 25.42 -21.53 -0.11
CA ASP A 200 25.64 -21.45 1.34
C ASP A 200 25.73 -19.99 1.79
N LEU A 201 25.23 -19.69 2.99
CA LEU A 201 25.25 -18.35 3.56
C LEU A 201 26.67 -17.79 3.66
N LYS A 202 27.65 -18.64 3.99
CA LYS A 202 29.06 -18.21 4.04
C LYS A 202 29.52 -17.61 2.72
N PHE A 203 29.21 -18.27 1.59
CA PHE A 203 29.59 -17.78 0.27
C PHE A 203 28.90 -16.44 -0.03
N ALA A 204 27.60 -16.34 0.25
CA ALA A 204 26.84 -15.11 0.05
C ALA A 204 27.44 -13.93 0.83
N LEU A 205 27.77 -14.15 2.12
CA LEU A 205 28.38 -13.13 2.98
C LEU A 205 29.81 -12.78 2.56
N ASP A 206 30.63 -13.76 2.18
CA ASP A 206 31.98 -13.51 1.66
C ASP A 206 31.92 -12.67 0.38
N ALA A 207 30.94 -12.93 -0.50
CA ALA A 207 30.79 -12.24 -1.78
C ALA A 207 30.38 -10.77 -1.66
N ILE A 208 29.74 -10.37 -0.55
CA ILE A 208 29.33 -8.98 -0.29
C ILE A 208 30.14 -8.31 0.84
N ALA A 209 31.17 -8.98 1.36
CA ALA A 209 31.91 -8.53 2.54
C ALA A 209 32.52 -7.13 2.37
N ASP A 210 33.13 -6.88 1.21
CA ASP A 210 33.77 -5.60 0.88
C ASP A 210 32.74 -4.48 0.73
N GLU A 211 31.60 -4.76 0.11
CA GLU A 211 30.49 -3.82 -0.09
C GLU A 211 29.84 -3.46 1.25
N VAL A 212 29.63 -4.45 2.12
CA VAL A 212 29.14 -4.28 3.49
C VAL A 212 30.09 -3.40 4.30
N ASP A 213 31.40 -3.61 4.19
CA ASP A 213 32.40 -2.82 4.91
C ASP A 213 32.46 -1.38 4.40
N LYS A 214 32.38 -1.16 3.08
CA LYS A 214 32.32 0.18 2.47
C LYS A 214 31.05 0.92 2.86
N ALA A 215 29.91 0.22 2.86
CA ALA A 215 28.61 0.79 3.19
C ALA A 215 28.41 1.01 4.69
N GLY A 216 29.20 0.33 5.53
CA GLY A 216 29.06 0.33 6.98
C GLY A 216 27.78 -0.36 7.46
N ARG A 217 27.15 -1.21 6.64
CA ARG A 217 25.89 -1.87 7.00
C ARG A 217 25.67 -3.20 6.27
N LEU A 218 24.89 -4.07 6.90
CA LEU A 218 24.32 -5.28 6.33
C LEU A 218 22.79 -5.22 6.48
N THR A 219 22.06 -5.35 5.38
CA THR A 219 20.60 -5.50 5.43
C THR A 219 20.22 -6.97 5.32
N LEU A 220 19.24 -7.40 6.11
CA LEU A 220 18.77 -8.78 6.13
C LEU A 220 17.26 -8.87 6.30
N ASP A 221 16.74 -10.05 5.97
CA ASP A 221 15.34 -10.45 6.13
C ASP A 221 15.30 -11.97 6.26
N PHE A 222 14.45 -12.48 7.15
CA PHE A 222 14.22 -13.92 7.32
C PHE A 222 12.80 -14.30 6.89
N GLU A 223 12.67 -15.48 6.28
CA GLU A 223 11.36 -16.10 6.06
C GLU A 223 11.24 -17.35 6.93
N TRP A 224 10.16 -17.41 7.71
CA TRP A 224 9.77 -18.55 8.53
C TRP A 224 8.25 -18.78 8.42
N ASP A 225 7.80 -19.95 8.86
CA ASP A 225 6.36 -20.24 8.96
C ASP A 225 5.72 -19.44 10.11
N PRO A 226 4.80 -18.50 9.84
CA PRO A 226 4.19 -17.67 10.88
C PRO A 226 3.28 -18.45 11.84
N ASP A 227 2.80 -19.64 11.45
CA ASP A 227 1.93 -20.47 12.27
C ASP A 227 2.72 -21.45 13.16
N ALA A 228 4.04 -21.53 12.96
CA ALA A 228 4.90 -22.39 13.76
C ALA A 228 5.03 -21.89 15.20
N LYS A 229 4.88 -22.81 16.16
CA LYS A 229 5.08 -22.50 17.60
C LYS A 229 6.50 -22.08 17.94
N VAL A 230 7.46 -22.50 17.13
CA VAL A 230 8.88 -22.16 17.25
C VAL A 230 9.29 -21.56 15.92
N ARG A 231 9.81 -20.34 15.94
CA ARG A 231 10.29 -19.69 14.73
C ARG A 231 11.59 -20.36 14.29
N VAL A 232 11.56 -20.96 13.10
CA VAL A 232 12.75 -21.53 12.45
C VAL A 232 12.80 -20.94 11.05
N PRO A 233 13.86 -20.20 10.68
CA PRO A 233 13.98 -19.66 9.34
C PRO A 233 14.17 -20.79 8.32
N HIS A 234 13.60 -20.59 7.15
CA HIS A 234 13.77 -21.44 5.98
C HIS A 234 14.59 -20.75 4.89
N VAL A 235 14.54 -19.42 4.83
CA VAL A 235 15.30 -18.59 3.89
C VAL A 235 15.84 -17.40 4.67
N VAL A 236 17.04 -16.96 4.30
CA VAL A 236 17.60 -15.68 4.71
C VAL A 236 18.01 -14.90 3.46
N GLY A 237 17.61 -13.64 3.42
CA GLY A 237 18.13 -12.65 2.51
C GLY A 237 19.21 -11.83 3.21
N VAL A 238 20.32 -11.58 2.53
CA VAL A 238 21.38 -10.68 2.97
C VAL A 238 21.84 -9.82 1.81
N GLY A 239 22.08 -8.53 2.06
CA GLY A 239 22.47 -7.64 0.98
C GLY A 239 22.78 -6.24 1.42
N VAL A 240 23.29 -5.48 0.46
CA VAL A 240 23.57 -4.05 0.59
C VAL A 240 23.61 -3.44 -0.80
N HIS A 241 23.12 -2.21 -0.95
CA HIS A 241 22.97 -1.56 -2.26
C HIS A 241 22.11 -2.40 -3.21
N ASP A 242 22.60 -2.67 -4.43
CA ASP A 242 21.90 -3.41 -5.49
C ASP A 242 22.28 -4.89 -5.55
N VAL A 243 23.10 -5.37 -4.61
CA VAL A 243 23.56 -6.76 -4.51
C VAL A 243 22.89 -7.45 -3.33
N VAL A 244 22.04 -8.43 -3.63
CA VAL A 244 21.30 -9.21 -2.62
C VAL A 244 21.46 -10.69 -2.91
N TYR A 245 21.72 -11.47 -1.87
CA TYR A 245 21.75 -12.92 -1.90
C TYR A 245 20.63 -13.48 -1.04
N CYS A 246 19.88 -14.43 -1.59
CA CYS A 246 18.86 -15.18 -0.86
C CYS A 246 19.18 -16.66 -0.92
N VAL A 247 19.37 -17.24 0.26
CA VAL A 247 19.83 -18.62 0.43
C VAL A 247 18.92 -19.37 1.39
N PRO A 248 18.76 -20.69 1.23
CA PRO A 248 18.04 -21.49 2.21
C PRO A 248 18.84 -21.50 3.51
N TRP A 249 18.14 -21.42 4.64
CA TRP A 249 18.74 -21.51 5.96
C TRP A 249 19.12 -22.97 6.28
N LYS A 250 20.36 -23.18 6.75
CA LYS A 250 20.95 -24.50 7.01
C LYS A 250 21.54 -24.60 8.41
N ASP A 251 21.78 -25.83 8.85
CA ASP A 251 22.50 -26.10 10.09
C ASP A 251 23.91 -25.46 10.06
N GLY A 252 24.22 -24.66 11.09
CA GLY A 252 25.47 -23.91 11.20
C GLY A 252 25.42 -22.46 10.71
N ASP A 253 24.35 -22.06 10.00
CA ASP A 253 24.21 -20.68 9.50
C ASP A 253 24.10 -19.65 10.64
N THR A 254 23.55 -20.05 11.80
CA THR A 254 23.56 -19.25 13.03
C THR A 254 24.97 -18.78 13.38
N ASP A 255 25.94 -19.68 13.41
CA ASP A 255 27.32 -19.35 13.78
C ASP A 255 28.01 -18.51 12.70
N ILE A 256 27.74 -18.81 11.43
CA ILE A 256 28.28 -18.07 10.27
C ILE A 256 27.82 -16.61 10.32
N LEU A 257 26.52 -16.36 10.45
CA LEU A 257 25.95 -15.01 10.49
C LEU A 257 26.41 -14.25 11.74
N ARG A 258 26.43 -14.94 12.90
CA ARG A 258 26.94 -14.37 14.15
C ARG A 258 28.38 -13.91 14.02
N VAL A 259 29.28 -14.76 13.54
CA VAL A 259 30.69 -14.41 13.38
C VAL A 259 30.86 -13.23 12.43
N PHE A 260 30.12 -13.22 11.32
CA PHE A 260 30.18 -12.15 10.33
C PHE A 260 29.77 -10.78 10.90
N ILE A 261 28.68 -10.74 11.69
CA ILE A 261 28.18 -9.52 12.32
C ILE A 261 29.08 -9.09 13.49
N LEU A 262 29.45 -10.01 14.39
CA LEU A 262 30.27 -9.70 15.56
C LEU A 262 31.65 -9.16 15.18
N ALA A 263 32.30 -9.74 14.17
CA ALA A 263 33.59 -9.26 13.70
C ALA A 263 33.54 -7.77 13.29
N ARG A 264 32.45 -7.34 12.64
CA ARG A 264 32.23 -5.96 12.21
C ARG A 264 31.78 -5.05 13.34
N ALA A 265 30.88 -5.53 14.19
CA ALA A 265 30.48 -4.80 15.39
C ALA A 265 31.68 -4.51 16.32
N LEU A 266 32.62 -5.45 16.46
CA LEU A 266 33.85 -5.24 17.24
C LEU A 266 34.82 -4.27 16.54
N THR A 267 34.96 -4.38 15.21
CA THR A 267 35.88 -3.55 14.43
C THR A 267 35.42 -2.10 14.31
N TYR A 268 34.12 -1.88 14.07
CA TYR A 268 33.54 -0.59 13.76
C TYR A 268 32.66 -0.02 14.89
N ASN A 269 32.45 -0.78 15.97
CA ASN A 269 31.55 -0.42 17.07
C ASN A 269 30.15 -0.07 16.55
N SER A 270 29.49 0.93 17.13
CA SER A 270 28.19 1.43 16.71
C SER A 270 28.15 2.09 15.32
N LYS A 271 29.26 2.13 14.57
CA LYS A 271 29.25 2.62 13.19
C LYS A 271 28.78 1.56 12.19
N PHE A 272 28.95 0.28 12.51
CA PHE A 272 28.38 -0.79 11.69
C PHE A 272 26.89 -0.97 12.01
N LYS A 273 26.05 -1.08 10.98
CA LYS A 273 24.61 -1.24 11.14
C LYS A 273 24.12 -2.59 10.61
N VAL A 274 23.21 -3.22 11.36
CA VAL A 274 22.38 -4.33 10.87
C VAL A 274 20.99 -3.76 10.66
N VAL A 275 20.51 -3.86 9.42
CA VAL A 275 19.29 -3.22 8.95
C VAL A 275 18.25 -4.29 8.67
N ALA A 276 17.02 -4.06 9.12
CA ALA A 276 15.85 -4.85 8.78
C ALA A 276 14.61 -3.96 8.74
N HIS A 277 13.53 -4.43 8.14
CA HIS A 277 12.25 -3.71 8.19
C HIS A 277 11.35 -4.34 9.25
N ASN A 278 10.89 -3.56 10.23
CA ASN A 278 10.16 -4.06 11.38
C ASN A 278 10.95 -5.08 12.23
N GLY A 279 12.28 -5.05 12.13
CA GLY A 279 13.18 -6.02 12.76
C GLY A 279 13.05 -6.10 14.28
N LEU A 280 12.69 -5.00 14.96
CA LEU A 280 12.55 -4.98 16.43
C LEU A 280 11.35 -5.77 16.96
N THR A 281 10.48 -6.26 16.07
CA THR A 281 9.40 -7.19 16.41
C THR A 281 9.48 -8.51 15.63
N ALA A 282 10.50 -8.65 14.79
CA ALA A 282 10.65 -9.70 13.79
C ALA A 282 12.10 -10.21 13.78
N ASP A 283 12.89 -9.86 12.76
CA ASP A 283 14.19 -10.44 12.47
C ASP A 283 15.17 -10.37 13.63
N PHE A 284 15.27 -9.23 14.32
CA PHE A 284 16.21 -9.09 15.43
C PHE A 284 15.82 -9.93 16.64
N ILE A 285 14.51 -10.11 16.86
CA ILE A 285 14.01 -11.02 17.91
C ILE A 285 14.32 -12.47 17.53
N LEU A 286 14.09 -12.85 16.28
CA LEU A 286 14.46 -14.18 15.79
C LEU A 286 15.97 -14.42 15.93
N MET A 287 16.81 -13.42 15.63
CA MET A 287 18.26 -13.52 15.83
C MET A 287 18.67 -13.74 17.29
N GLU A 288 17.95 -13.13 18.25
CA GLU A 288 18.15 -13.43 19.68
C GLU A 288 17.72 -14.86 20.03
N GLU A 289 16.57 -15.32 19.52
CA GLU A 289 16.07 -16.70 19.73
C GLU A 289 17.01 -17.76 19.15
N LEU A 290 17.66 -17.46 18.01
CA LEU A 290 18.67 -18.31 17.39
C LEU A 290 20.03 -18.26 18.10
N GLY A 291 20.25 -17.33 19.03
CA GLY A 291 21.53 -17.13 19.71
C GLY A 291 22.61 -16.46 18.83
N ILE A 292 22.19 -15.73 17.80
CA ILE A 292 23.07 -14.82 17.03
C ILE A 292 23.40 -13.60 17.89
N PHE A 293 22.40 -13.05 18.56
CA PHE A 293 22.56 -12.03 19.60
C PHE A 293 22.34 -12.67 20.97
N GLU A 294 23.18 -12.33 21.95
CA GLU A 294 22.92 -12.70 23.36
C GLU A 294 21.68 -11.98 23.88
N SER A 295 21.49 -10.72 23.45
CA SER A 295 20.30 -9.93 23.67
C SER A 295 20.18 -8.85 22.61
N VAL A 296 18.97 -8.62 22.09
CA VAL A 296 18.69 -7.48 21.18
C VAL A 296 19.05 -6.15 21.84
N GLU A 297 18.82 -6.02 23.16
CA GLU A 297 19.05 -4.77 23.91
C GLU A 297 20.51 -4.31 23.85
N GLN A 298 21.45 -5.26 23.96
CA GLN A 298 22.89 -4.97 23.89
C GLN A 298 23.33 -4.53 22.49
N PHE A 299 22.63 -5.02 21.45
CA PHE A 299 22.94 -4.71 20.06
C PHE A 299 22.24 -3.48 19.52
N LEU A 300 21.26 -2.89 20.25
CA LEU A 300 20.47 -1.73 19.82
C LEU A 300 21.28 -0.60 19.14
N PRO A 301 22.49 -0.21 19.59
CA PRO A 301 23.28 0.83 18.92
C PRO A 301 23.67 0.49 17.47
N CYS A 302 23.71 -0.80 17.13
CA CYS A 302 24.03 -1.32 15.80
C CYS A 302 22.77 -1.67 14.98
N LEU A 303 21.59 -1.74 15.58
CA LEU A 303 20.36 -2.16 14.88
C LEU A 303 19.63 -0.97 14.26
N ARG A 304 19.14 -1.14 13.04
CA ARG A 304 18.29 -0.17 12.34
C ARG A 304 17.02 -0.83 11.85
N ASP A 305 15.91 -0.32 12.36
CA ASP A 305 14.58 -0.72 11.93
C ASP A 305 14.06 0.35 10.96
N THR A 306 14.00 -0.01 9.68
CA THR A 306 13.64 0.96 8.63
C THR A 306 12.18 1.42 8.72
N MET A 307 11.31 0.65 9.39
CA MET A 307 9.95 1.09 9.68
C MET A 307 9.97 2.27 10.66
N LEU A 308 10.82 2.21 11.69
CA LEU A 308 10.97 3.28 12.68
C LEU A 308 11.75 4.46 12.12
N ASP A 309 12.82 4.21 11.37
CA ASP A 309 13.59 5.27 10.70
C ASP A 309 12.68 6.10 9.78
N ALA A 310 11.82 5.44 9.00
CA ALA A 310 10.83 6.11 8.16
C ALA A 310 9.79 6.87 8.99
N HIS A 311 9.31 6.31 10.11
CA HIS A 311 8.35 6.98 10.99
C HIS A 311 8.93 8.24 11.66
N ILE A 312 10.23 8.23 12.00
CA ILE A 312 10.92 9.40 12.56
C ILE A 312 10.88 10.58 11.59
N VAL A 313 11.05 10.32 10.29
CA VAL A 313 11.05 11.35 9.25
C VAL A 313 9.63 11.68 8.77
N TYR A 314 8.78 10.67 8.66
CA TYR A 314 7.44 10.73 8.07
C TYR A 314 6.38 10.12 9.00
N PRO A 315 6.05 10.78 10.12
CA PRO A 315 5.19 10.22 11.16
C PRO A 315 3.74 9.96 10.70
N ASP A 316 3.29 10.67 9.66
CA ASP A 316 1.91 10.59 9.13
C ASP A 316 1.76 9.59 7.97
N GLU A 317 2.85 8.94 7.53
CA GLU A 317 2.84 8.02 6.39
C GLU A 317 2.69 6.55 6.81
N LEU A 318 2.31 5.69 5.85
CA LEU A 318 2.16 4.26 6.09
C LEU A 318 3.50 3.59 6.42
N SER A 319 3.51 2.71 7.42
CA SER A 319 4.71 2.04 7.90
C SER A 319 5.14 0.83 7.06
N LYS A 320 4.31 0.37 6.12
CA LYS A 320 4.55 -0.89 5.39
C LYS A 320 5.68 -0.77 4.37
N LEU A 321 6.50 -1.82 4.25
CA LEU A 321 7.58 -1.87 3.26
C LEU A 321 7.08 -1.74 1.82
N GLU A 322 5.92 -2.29 1.44
CA GLU A 322 5.41 -2.11 0.08
C GLU A 322 5.07 -0.65 -0.26
N PHE A 323 4.62 0.12 0.73
CA PHE A 323 4.39 1.55 0.51
C PHE A 323 5.73 2.25 0.22
N TRP A 324 6.73 2.04 1.07
CA TRP A 324 8.05 2.65 0.91
C TRP A 324 8.79 2.16 -0.33
N GLY A 325 8.68 0.88 -0.67
CA GLY A 325 9.21 0.30 -1.89
C GLY A 325 8.76 1.05 -3.13
N SER A 326 7.47 1.41 -3.20
CA SER A 326 6.96 2.23 -4.31
C SER A 326 7.43 3.67 -4.32
N VAL A 327 8.01 4.19 -3.23
CA VAL A 327 8.62 5.52 -3.18
C VAL A 327 10.08 5.42 -3.62
N VAL A 328 10.87 4.57 -2.95
CA VAL A 328 12.34 4.63 -3.00
C VAL A 328 12.95 3.72 -4.08
N THR A 329 12.22 2.74 -4.60
CA THR A 329 12.71 1.77 -5.59
C THR A 329 12.05 1.91 -6.97
N ASP A 330 12.61 1.24 -7.98
CA ASP A 330 11.97 1.04 -9.29
C ASP A 330 11.46 -0.39 -9.48
N LEU A 331 11.19 -1.11 -8.39
CA LEU A 331 10.68 -2.47 -8.48
C LEU A 331 9.31 -2.50 -9.19
N CYS A 332 8.96 -3.65 -9.73
CA CYS A 332 7.57 -4.03 -9.91
C CYS A 332 6.99 -4.35 -8.53
N PHE A 333 5.67 -4.23 -8.34
CA PHE A 333 5.05 -4.65 -7.08
C PHE A 333 5.38 -6.12 -6.83
N TRP A 334 6.14 -6.40 -5.77
CA TRP A 334 6.75 -7.70 -5.58
C TRP A 334 6.08 -8.57 -4.52
N LYS A 335 5.19 -8.01 -3.70
CA LYS A 335 4.53 -8.77 -2.64
C LYS A 335 3.66 -9.92 -3.17
N ASP A 336 3.18 -9.82 -4.41
CA ASP A 336 2.49 -10.92 -5.11
C ASP A 336 3.37 -12.16 -5.30
N GLN A 337 4.71 -12.01 -5.31
CA GLN A 337 5.65 -13.13 -5.48
C GLN A 337 5.55 -14.17 -4.35
N LYS A 338 5.12 -13.74 -3.14
CA LYS A 338 4.91 -14.63 -2.01
C LYS A 338 3.80 -15.64 -2.29
N GLU A 339 2.73 -15.19 -2.96
CA GLU A 339 1.56 -16.02 -3.29
C GLU A 339 1.86 -17.03 -4.41
N VAL A 340 2.76 -16.68 -5.33
CA VAL A 340 3.16 -17.53 -6.47
C VAL A 340 4.30 -18.49 -6.08
N GLY A 341 4.74 -18.48 -4.82
CA GLY A 341 5.72 -19.42 -4.27
C GLY A 341 7.19 -19.09 -4.58
N ASN A 342 7.49 -17.87 -5.03
CA ASN A 342 8.86 -17.42 -5.29
C ASN A 342 9.48 -16.73 -4.06
N ILE A 343 9.59 -17.48 -2.97
CA ILE A 343 9.98 -16.96 -1.65
C ILE A 343 11.38 -16.34 -1.62
N PHE A 344 12.34 -16.86 -2.40
CA PHE A 344 13.69 -16.33 -2.48
C PHE A 344 13.73 -14.93 -3.12
N THR A 345 12.99 -14.74 -4.22
CA THR A 345 12.92 -13.43 -4.88
C THR A 345 12.18 -12.42 -4.02
N TYR A 346 11.09 -12.87 -3.37
CA TYR A 346 10.34 -12.06 -2.41
C TYR A 346 11.24 -11.53 -1.29
N CYS A 347 11.95 -12.43 -0.59
CA CYS A 347 12.85 -12.09 0.52
C CYS A 347 13.96 -11.13 0.04
N GLY A 348 14.53 -11.37 -1.13
CA GLY A 348 15.60 -10.52 -1.65
C GLY A 348 15.14 -9.11 -2.03
N GLN A 349 13.90 -8.98 -2.49
CA GLN A 349 13.30 -7.68 -2.77
C GLN A 349 12.92 -6.94 -1.48
N ASP A 350 12.58 -7.66 -0.40
CA ASP A 350 12.41 -7.07 0.94
C ASP A 350 13.74 -6.52 1.47
N VAL A 351 14.83 -7.27 1.39
CA VAL A 351 16.19 -6.80 1.73
C VAL A 351 16.57 -5.56 0.93
N TYR A 352 16.38 -5.58 -0.39
CA TYR A 352 16.71 -4.42 -1.23
C TYR A 352 15.87 -3.19 -0.89
N ALA A 353 14.56 -3.36 -0.74
CA ALA A 353 13.68 -2.24 -0.40
C ALA A 353 14.03 -1.65 0.97
N ALA A 354 14.35 -2.49 1.95
CA ALA A 354 14.81 -2.05 3.27
C ALA A 354 16.15 -1.32 3.20
N ASP A 355 17.13 -1.82 2.43
CA ASP A 355 18.45 -1.17 2.31
C ASP A 355 18.35 0.22 1.68
N VAL A 356 17.58 0.34 0.59
CA VAL A 356 17.39 1.62 -0.10
C VAL A 356 16.61 2.59 0.78
N LEU A 357 15.60 2.12 1.52
CA LEU A 357 14.86 2.94 2.47
C LEU A 357 15.77 3.44 3.61
N HIS A 358 16.62 2.57 4.16
CA HIS A 358 17.58 2.95 5.17
C HIS A 358 18.56 4.00 4.64
N ALA A 359 19.14 3.81 3.46
CA ALA A 359 20.08 4.76 2.88
C ALA A 359 19.45 6.17 2.69
N SER A 360 18.16 6.23 2.30
CA SER A 360 17.42 7.49 2.20
C SER A 360 17.15 8.10 3.57
N THR A 361 16.54 7.33 4.46
CA THR A 361 16.09 7.83 5.77
C THR A 361 17.24 8.16 6.72
N ASP A 362 18.37 7.46 6.65
CA ASP A 362 19.55 7.75 7.46
C ASP A 362 20.16 9.12 7.11
N THR A 363 20.20 9.44 5.81
CA THR A 363 20.60 10.76 5.31
C THR A 363 19.63 11.83 5.81
N GLU A 364 18.32 11.60 5.65
CA GLU A 364 17.28 12.56 6.05
C GLU A 364 17.22 12.78 7.58
N ILE A 365 17.39 11.73 8.38
CA ILE A 365 17.49 11.81 9.84
C ILE A 365 18.66 12.72 10.24
N THR A 366 19.80 12.58 9.58
CA THR A 366 20.99 13.39 9.83
C THR A 366 20.76 14.85 9.40
N ASP A 367 20.24 15.06 8.18
CA ASP A 367 20.00 16.40 7.63
C ASP A 367 18.97 17.19 8.46
N LEU A 368 18.01 16.50 9.07
CA LEU A 368 16.98 17.08 9.94
C LEU A 368 17.40 17.18 11.42
N GLY A 369 18.57 16.64 11.81
CA GLY A 369 19.05 16.64 13.19
C GLY A 369 18.22 15.78 14.15
N LEU A 370 17.69 14.65 13.66
CA LEU A 370 16.78 13.74 14.37
C LEU A 370 17.47 12.51 14.97
N GLU A 371 18.80 12.43 14.96
CA GLU A 371 19.57 11.24 15.33
C GLU A 371 19.31 10.77 16.76
N LYS A 372 18.98 11.71 17.66
CA LYS A 372 18.63 11.41 19.06
C LYS A 372 17.33 10.63 19.20
N LEU A 373 16.44 10.67 18.21
CA LEU A 373 15.16 9.97 18.23
C LEU A 373 15.31 8.48 17.90
N VAL A 374 16.33 8.09 17.12
CA VAL A 374 16.57 6.70 16.73
C VAL A 374 16.71 5.77 17.94
N PRO A 375 17.63 6.02 18.91
CA PRO A 375 17.72 5.15 20.08
C PRO A 375 16.44 5.19 20.91
N ILE A 376 15.75 6.33 21.05
CA ILE A 376 14.51 6.41 21.83
C ILE A 376 13.44 5.49 21.23
N HIS A 377 13.21 5.57 19.93
CA HIS A 377 12.21 4.74 19.24
C HIS A 377 12.58 3.26 19.31
N ASN A 378 13.86 2.91 19.11
CA ASN A 378 14.29 1.52 19.16
C ASN A 378 14.09 0.90 20.57
N HIS A 379 14.45 1.62 21.63
CA HIS A 379 14.24 1.14 23.01
C HIS A 379 12.74 1.02 23.34
N CYS A 380 11.94 2.02 22.96
CA CYS A 380 10.50 1.99 23.18
C CYS A 380 9.84 0.83 22.43
N GLN A 381 10.18 0.61 21.16
CA GLN A 381 9.62 -0.47 20.35
C GLN A 381 9.96 -1.84 20.94
N LEU A 382 11.22 -2.05 21.35
CA LEU A 382 11.63 -3.30 21.98
C LEU A 382 10.87 -3.53 23.29
N ALA A 383 10.74 -2.50 24.15
CA ALA A 383 10.01 -2.62 25.40
C ALA A 383 8.52 -2.93 25.17
N LEU A 384 7.88 -2.25 24.21
CA LEU A 384 6.48 -2.49 23.84
C LEU A 384 6.28 -3.91 23.30
N TYR A 385 7.21 -4.41 22.49
CA TYR A 385 7.18 -5.78 22.00
C TYR A 385 7.25 -6.79 23.15
N ARG A 386 8.18 -6.63 24.11
CA ARG A 386 8.26 -7.52 25.27
C ARG A 386 7.02 -7.48 26.15
N MET A 387 6.42 -6.30 26.32
CA MET A 387 5.15 -6.16 27.01
C MET A 387 4.01 -6.88 26.28
N HIS A 388 3.99 -6.81 24.95
CA HIS A 388 3.02 -7.51 24.12
C HIS A 388 3.13 -9.03 24.27
N GLU A 389 4.35 -9.57 24.16
CA GLU A 389 4.63 -11.01 24.31
C GLU A 389 4.29 -11.52 25.71
N LEU A 390 4.56 -10.73 26.76
CA LEU A 390 4.20 -11.09 28.13
C LEU A 390 2.68 -11.16 28.32
N GLY A 391 1.95 -10.25 27.66
CA GLY A 391 0.51 -10.14 27.74
C GLY A 391 0.00 -9.76 29.14
N VAL A 392 -1.32 -9.87 29.32
CA VAL A 392 -1.99 -9.61 30.59
C VAL A 392 -2.80 -10.84 30.98
N LYS A 393 -2.65 -11.31 32.22
CA LYS A 393 -3.49 -12.41 32.74
C LYS A 393 -4.92 -11.94 32.90
N VAL A 394 -5.85 -12.70 32.33
CA VAL A 394 -7.28 -12.41 32.34
C VAL A 394 -8.04 -13.57 32.97
N ASP A 395 -8.91 -13.27 33.94
CA ASP A 395 -9.84 -14.23 34.52
C ASP A 395 -10.99 -14.51 33.55
N LYS A 396 -10.86 -15.60 32.79
CA LYS A 396 -11.86 -16.02 31.79
C LYS A 396 -13.20 -16.39 32.41
N ASN A 397 -13.24 -16.85 33.67
CA ASN A 397 -14.49 -17.23 34.33
C ASN A 397 -15.26 -15.98 34.75
N ARG A 398 -14.56 -15.01 35.34
CA ARG A 398 -15.15 -13.71 35.67
C ARG A 398 -15.63 -12.96 34.42
N LEU A 399 -14.86 -12.99 33.32
CA LEU A 399 -15.30 -12.41 32.04
C LEU A 399 -16.56 -13.10 31.50
N LYS A 400 -16.66 -14.43 31.56
CA LYS A 400 -17.87 -15.15 31.11
C LYS A 400 -19.07 -14.83 31.99
N ALA A 401 -18.89 -14.73 33.31
CA ALA A 401 -19.94 -14.37 34.24
C ALA A 401 -20.43 -12.93 33.99
N ALA A 402 -19.52 -11.97 33.88
CA ALA A 402 -19.85 -10.58 33.56
C ALA A 402 -20.53 -10.44 32.19
N LYS A 403 -20.06 -11.17 31.17
CA LYS A 403 -20.70 -11.19 29.87
C LYS A 403 -22.14 -11.71 29.96
N LYS A 404 -22.36 -12.79 30.72
CA LYS A 404 -23.71 -13.34 30.93
C LYS A 404 -24.62 -12.34 31.65
N GLU A 405 -24.12 -11.69 32.70
CA GLU A 405 -24.85 -10.66 33.44
C GLU A 405 -25.27 -9.49 32.51
N ILE A 406 -24.35 -8.99 31.67
CA ILE A 406 -24.65 -7.95 30.68
C ILE A 406 -25.64 -8.45 29.62
N ASP A 407 -25.51 -9.68 29.14
CA ASP A 407 -26.45 -10.27 28.19
C ASP A 407 -27.87 -10.39 28.81
N ASP A 408 -27.98 -10.85 30.06
CA ASP A 408 -29.25 -10.95 30.79
C ASP A 408 -29.87 -9.56 31.04
N GLU A 409 -29.06 -8.55 31.43
CA GLU A 409 -29.50 -7.15 31.58
C GLU A 409 -29.96 -6.54 30.27
N ARG A 410 -29.25 -6.81 29.17
CA ARG A 410 -29.61 -6.32 27.83
C ARG A 410 -30.93 -6.93 27.38
N ASP A 411 -31.11 -8.23 27.56
CA ASP A 411 -32.33 -8.92 27.17
C ASP A 411 -33.53 -8.41 27.98
N ALA A 412 -33.33 -8.12 29.28
CA ALA A 412 -34.31 -7.43 30.11
C ALA A 412 -34.59 -5.99 29.64
N ALA A 413 -33.58 -5.25 29.18
CA ALA A 413 -33.74 -3.89 28.65
C ALA A 413 -34.43 -3.86 27.28
N ILE A 414 -34.33 -4.94 26.49
CA ILE A 414 -35.05 -5.12 25.23
C ILE A 414 -36.52 -5.45 25.49
N ALA A 415 -36.80 -6.27 26.51
CA ALA A 415 -38.16 -6.74 26.82
C ALA A 415 -39.13 -5.57 27.01
N GLY A 416 -40.29 -5.65 26.35
CA GLY A 416 -41.32 -4.61 26.41
C GLY A 416 -41.01 -3.35 25.60
N THR A 417 -39.90 -3.31 24.86
CA THR A 417 -39.58 -2.23 23.92
C THR A 417 -39.97 -2.63 22.48
N PRO A 418 -40.12 -1.66 21.55
CA PRO A 418 -40.34 -1.96 20.14
C PRO A 418 -39.23 -2.79 19.48
N PHE A 419 -38.05 -2.86 20.11
CA PHE A 419 -36.89 -3.58 19.60
C PHE A 419 -36.94 -5.09 19.87
N GLU A 420 -37.80 -5.54 20.79
CA GLU A 420 -38.03 -6.97 21.05
C GLU A 420 -38.65 -7.68 19.84
N ALA A 421 -39.59 -7.00 19.16
CA ALA A 421 -40.25 -7.51 17.96
C ALA A 421 -39.42 -7.33 16.68
N MET A 422 -38.27 -6.67 16.77
CA MET A 422 -37.42 -6.39 15.62
C MET A 422 -36.51 -7.59 15.32
N GLU A 423 -36.49 -8.04 14.06
CA GLU A 423 -35.66 -9.18 13.62
C GLU A 423 -34.18 -8.99 13.98
N ASN A 424 -33.67 -7.76 13.83
CA ASN A 424 -32.31 -7.42 14.22
C ASN A 424 -32.19 -5.95 14.65
N TRP A 425 -32.38 -5.68 15.94
CA TRP A 425 -32.18 -4.33 16.52
C TRP A 425 -30.75 -3.78 16.37
N ARG A 426 -29.76 -4.61 16.04
CA ARG A 426 -28.39 -4.17 15.73
C ARG A 426 -28.26 -3.63 14.31
N SER A 427 -29.23 -3.90 13.44
CA SER A 427 -29.23 -3.41 12.06
C SER A 427 -29.49 -1.90 12.03
N ASN A 428 -28.49 -1.14 11.56
CA ASN A 428 -28.65 0.29 11.34
C ASN A 428 -29.76 0.61 10.34
N GLU A 429 -30.04 -0.27 9.39
CA GLU A 429 -31.11 -0.08 8.41
C GLU A 429 -32.49 -0.24 9.04
N GLN A 430 -32.69 -1.27 9.88
CA GLN A 430 -33.96 -1.49 10.58
C GLN A 430 -34.23 -0.38 11.61
N ILE A 431 -33.21 0.02 12.37
CA ILE A 431 -33.31 1.16 13.31
C ILE A 431 -33.62 2.47 12.58
N HIS A 432 -32.97 2.71 11.44
CA HIS A 432 -33.24 3.90 10.62
C HIS A 432 -34.68 3.91 10.11
N ALA A 433 -35.15 2.78 9.57
CA ALA A 433 -36.52 2.62 9.11
C ALA A 433 -37.54 2.85 10.23
N PHE A 434 -37.33 2.25 11.41
CA PHE A 434 -38.19 2.42 12.58
C PHE A 434 -38.35 3.89 12.99
N PHE A 435 -37.25 4.62 13.20
CA PHE A 435 -37.33 6.02 13.58
C PHE A 435 -37.84 6.92 12.45
N LYS A 436 -37.59 6.54 11.18
CA LYS A 436 -38.12 7.25 10.02
C LYS A 436 -39.64 7.10 9.91
N GLU A 437 -40.18 5.93 10.19
CA GLU A 437 -41.62 5.70 10.28
C GLU A 437 -42.22 6.51 11.44
N LYS A 438 -41.63 6.43 12.64
CA LYS A 438 -42.12 7.12 13.84
C LYS A 438 -42.08 8.65 13.75
N LYS A 439 -41.02 9.21 13.16
CA LYS A 439 -40.75 10.68 13.15
C LYS A 439 -40.88 11.33 11.78
N GLY A 440 -41.09 10.56 10.72
CA GLY A 440 -41.13 11.05 9.34
C GLY A 440 -39.74 11.47 8.84
N LYS A 441 -39.45 12.77 8.86
CA LYS A 441 -38.20 13.30 8.33
C LYS A 441 -37.11 13.30 9.39
N LEU A 442 -36.05 12.54 9.13
CA LEU A 442 -34.95 12.42 10.06
C LEU A 442 -33.93 13.56 9.95
N PRO A 443 -33.23 13.90 11.06
CA PRO A 443 -32.08 14.79 11.03
C PRO A 443 -31.02 14.29 10.06
N ARG A 444 -30.32 15.23 9.41
CA ARG A 444 -29.22 14.90 8.51
C ARG A 444 -27.90 14.99 9.24
N HIS A 445 -27.07 13.96 9.07
CA HIS A 445 -25.70 13.97 9.56
C HIS A 445 -24.95 15.18 9.00
N ARG A 446 -24.23 15.90 9.87
CA ARG A 446 -23.60 17.20 9.52
C ARG A 446 -22.66 17.10 8.33
N VAL A 447 -21.95 15.98 8.22
CA VAL A 447 -20.95 15.70 7.17
C VAL A 447 -21.56 15.05 5.93
N THR A 448 -22.06 13.81 6.05
CA THR A 448 -22.58 13.04 4.89
C THR A 448 -23.88 13.61 4.29
N LYS A 449 -24.58 14.50 5.01
CA LYS A 449 -25.90 15.07 4.64
C LYS A 449 -27.01 14.03 4.44
N LYS A 450 -26.76 12.76 4.75
CA LYS A 450 -27.78 11.71 4.76
C LYS A 450 -28.57 11.76 6.06
N GLU A 451 -29.83 11.32 6.00
CA GLU A 451 -30.63 11.08 7.20
C GLU A 451 -29.91 10.10 8.13
N THR A 452 -29.91 10.35 9.44
CA THR A 452 -29.15 9.55 10.40
C THR A 452 -29.88 9.37 11.73
N VAL A 453 -29.55 8.25 12.38
CA VAL A 453 -29.96 7.87 13.73
C VAL A 453 -28.71 7.41 14.50
N ASP A 454 -27.67 8.24 14.46
CA ASP A 454 -26.42 7.99 15.19
C ASP A 454 -26.59 8.22 16.70
N LYS A 455 -25.55 7.87 17.48
CA LYS A 455 -25.55 8.02 18.94
C LYS A 455 -25.86 9.47 19.36
N PHE A 456 -25.40 10.47 18.60
CA PHE A 456 -25.66 11.88 18.91
C PHE A 456 -27.14 12.26 18.76
N ILE A 457 -27.77 11.84 17.66
CA ILE A 457 -29.21 12.06 17.43
C ILE A 457 -30.05 11.35 18.48
N LEU A 458 -29.69 10.10 18.82
CA LEU A 458 -30.38 9.35 19.88
C LEU A 458 -30.29 10.04 21.24
N HIS A 459 -29.10 10.52 21.65
CA HIS A 459 -28.96 11.28 22.90
C HIS A 459 -29.80 12.56 22.90
N LYS A 460 -29.87 13.26 21.76
CA LYS A 460 -30.70 14.45 21.63
C LYS A 460 -32.19 14.12 21.83
N TRP A 461 -32.68 13.04 21.23
CA TRP A 461 -34.08 12.64 21.40
C TRP A 461 -34.38 12.10 22.79
N SER A 462 -33.46 11.34 23.39
CA SER A 462 -33.56 10.90 24.78
C SER A 462 -33.67 12.10 25.74
N ALA A 463 -32.83 13.13 25.57
CA ALA A 463 -32.92 14.37 26.35
C ALA A 463 -34.22 15.16 26.12
N GLN A 464 -34.92 14.89 25.02
CA GLN A 464 -36.25 15.45 24.71
C GLN A 464 -37.40 14.57 25.22
N GLY A 465 -37.10 13.49 25.94
CA GLY A 465 -38.08 12.56 26.50
C GLY A 465 -38.53 11.44 25.56
N ASP A 466 -37.79 11.14 24.49
CA ASP A 466 -38.10 9.97 23.64
C ASP A 466 -37.63 8.68 24.33
N GLU A 467 -38.60 7.90 24.81
CA GLU A 467 -38.36 6.64 25.52
C GLU A 467 -37.69 5.60 24.65
N ASP A 468 -38.09 5.44 23.38
CA ASP A 468 -37.47 4.46 22.47
C ASP A 468 -36.02 4.82 22.16
N ALA A 469 -35.71 6.11 22.02
CA ALA A 469 -34.33 6.56 21.85
C ALA A 469 -33.49 6.30 23.10
N SER A 470 -34.09 6.44 24.29
CA SER A 470 -33.44 6.16 25.57
C SER A 470 -33.19 4.67 25.74
N SER A 471 -34.19 3.82 25.49
CA SER A 471 -34.07 2.36 25.54
C SER A 471 -33.02 1.86 24.56
N LEU A 472 -33.02 2.35 23.31
CA LEU A 472 -32.01 1.94 22.32
C LEU A 472 -30.58 2.34 22.71
N LEU A 473 -30.39 3.47 23.38
CA LEU A 473 -29.07 3.86 23.89
C LEU A 473 -28.61 2.89 24.97
N THR A 474 -29.47 2.59 25.95
CA THR A 474 -29.18 1.60 26.99
C THR A 474 -28.84 0.24 26.40
N ILE A 475 -29.65 -0.26 25.46
CA ILE A 475 -29.45 -1.54 24.77
C ILE A 475 -28.14 -1.58 23.96
N ARG A 476 -27.64 -0.42 23.47
CA ARG A 476 -26.37 -0.34 22.74
C ARG A 476 -25.14 -0.17 23.64
N GLU A 477 -25.34 0.31 24.86
CA GLU A 477 -24.28 0.45 25.86
C GLU A 477 -24.00 -0.86 26.58
N LEU A 478 -25.04 -1.69 26.79
CA LEU A 478 -24.95 -3.09 27.17
C LEU A 478 -24.55 -3.97 25.96
#